data_AF-A0AAU7UFU4-F1
#
_entry.id   AF-A0AAU7UFU4-F1
#
_cell.length_a   1.000
_cell.length_b   1.000
_cell.length_c   1.000
_cell.angle_alpha   90.00
_cell.angle_beta   90.00
_cell.angle_gamma   90.00
#
_symmetry.space_group_name_H-M   'P 1'
#
loop_
_entity.id
_entity.type
_entity.pdbx_description
1 polymer ?
#
loop_
_entity_poly.entity_id
_entity_poly.type
_entity_poly.pdbx_seq_one_letter_code
_entity_poly.pdbx_strand_id
1 'polypeptide(L)'
;MFVAAVLDFANSSYTTRLYVDGANVRTVTYSSGSAPYSGRACHNLFIGATPGGDSLTCATTASVTPYEPGLRSGIDDVRVYDRALSDAEIAVLYSENRWPR
;
A
#
# COMPACT_ATOMS: atom_id res chain seq x y z
N MET A 1 -13.87 6.18 4.89
CA MET A 1 -12.73 6.98 4.41
C MET A 1 -12.06 6.16 3.34
N PHE A 2 -11.75 6.75 2.19
CA PHE A 2 -11.00 6.06 1.14
C PHE A 2 -9.53 6.46 1.24
N VAL A 3 -8.63 5.48 1.23
CA VAL A 3 -7.19 5.71 1.20
C VAL A 3 -6.59 4.84 0.11
N ALA A 4 -5.74 5.45 -0.71
CA ALA A 4 -4.94 4.70 -1.68
C ALA A 4 -3.48 5.15 -1.64
N ALA A 5 -2.58 4.20 -1.81
CA ALA A 5 -1.17 4.46 -2.03
C ALA A 5 -0.78 3.88 -3.39
N VAL A 6 -0.09 4.67 -4.20
CA VAL A 6 0.44 4.24 -5.49
C VAL A 6 1.96 4.33 -5.45
N LEU A 7 2.62 3.23 -5.82
CA LEU A 7 4.05 3.15 -6.03
C LEU A 7 4.29 2.97 -7.52
N ASP A 8 5.07 3.86 -8.11
CA ASP A 8 5.44 3.84 -9.52
C ASP A 8 6.96 3.70 -9.64
N PHE A 9 7.42 2.64 -10.30
CA PHE A 9 8.84 2.28 -10.40
C PHE A 9 9.39 2.65 -11.76
N ALA A 10 10.44 3.46 -11.76
CA ALA A 10 11.33 3.67 -12.89
C ALA A 10 12.71 3.06 -12.61
N ASN A 11 13.52 2.89 -13.65
CA ASN A 11 14.79 2.15 -13.60
C ASN A 11 15.76 2.58 -12.47
N SER A 12 15.66 3.80 -11.94
CA SER A 12 16.51 4.28 -10.84
C SER A 12 15.79 5.26 -9.90
N SER A 13 14.47 5.24 -9.92
CA SER A 13 13.65 6.05 -9.02
C SER A 13 12.32 5.39 -8.78
N TYR A 14 11.67 5.76 -7.70
CA TYR A 14 10.27 5.42 -7.51
C TYR A 14 9.51 6.64 -6.99
N THR A 15 8.27 6.78 -7.46
CA THR A 15 7.37 7.83 -7.02
C THR A 15 6.26 7.21 -6.18
N THR A 16 6.09 7.73 -4.98
CA THR A 16 4.99 7.40 -4.09
C THR A 16 3.94 8.50 -4.17
N ARG A 17 2.67 8.11 -4.30
CA ARG A 17 1.51 9.01 -4.26
C ARG A 17 0.54 8.51 -3.20
N LEU A 18 0.14 9.39 -2.28
CA LEU A 18 -0.87 9.11 -1.26
C LEU A 18 -2.15 9.86 -1.63
N TYR A 19 -3.28 9.17 -1.57
CA TYR A 19 -4.61 9.71 -1.82
C TYR A 19 -5.50 9.53 -0.60
N VAL A 20 -6.26 10.57 -0.27
CA VAL A 20 -7.31 10.53 0.75
C VAL A 20 -8.60 11.05 0.11
N ASP A 21 -9.66 10.26 0.20
CA ASP A 21 -10.98 10.56 -0.37
C ASP A 21 -10.90 10.96 -1.86
N GLY A 22 -10.06 10.26 -2.61
CA GLY A 22 -9.85 10.43 -4.06
C GLY A 22 -8.87 11.54 -4.46
N ALA A 23 -8.44 12.40 -3.52
CA ALA A 23 -7.52 13.50 -3.81
C ALA A 23 -6.07 13.12 -3.49
N ASN A 24 -5.12 13.47 -4.38
CA ASN A 24 -3.68 13.32 -4.10
C ASN A 24 -3.27 14.30 -2.99
N VAL A 25 -2.89 13.78 -1.83
CA VAL A 25 -2.46 14.59 -0.67
C VAL A 25 -0.94 14.71 -0.58
N ARG A 26 -0.21 13.79 -1.20
CA ARG A 26 1.26 13.82 -1.19
C ARG A 26 1.83 13.05 -2.37
N THR A 27 2.85 13.63 -2.98
CA THR A 27 3.72 12.96 -3.95
C THR A 27 5.18 13.11 -3.51
N VAL A 28 5.93 12.01 -3.51
CA VAL A 28 7.37 12.00 -3.21
C VAL A 28 8.09 11.10 -4.20
N THR A 29 9.13 11.62 -4.84
CA THR A 29 10.02 10.86 -5.71
C THR A 29 11.34 10.62 -4.99
N TYR A 30 11.77 9.37 -4.95
CA TYR A 30 13.02 8.94 -4.37
C TYR A 30 13.98 8.51 -5.48
N SER A 31 15.21 8.99 -5.44
CA SER A 31 16.30 8.41 -6.23
C SER A 31 16.69 7.09 -5.59
N SER A 32 16.53 5.98 -6.29
CA SER A 32 16.88 4.66 -5.79
C SER A 32 17.96 4.05 -6.68
N GLY A 33 19.18 3.91 -6.14
CA GLY A 33 20.28 3.21 -6.83
C GLY A 33 20.00 1.71 -7.05
N SER A 34 18.90 1.19 -6.51
CA SER A 34 18.36 -0.16 -6.69
C SER A 34 16.86 -0.09 -6.46
N ALA A 35 16.03 -0.80 -7.23
CA ALA A 35 14.60 -0.89 -6.95
C ALA A 35 14.40 -1.40 -5.51
N PRO A 36 13.53 -0.77 -4.68
CA PRO A 36 13.41 -1.07 -3.25
C PRO A 36 12.87 -2.47 -2.94
N TYR A 37 12.48 -3.24 -3.96
CA TYR A 37 12.12 -4.64 -3.81
C TYR A 37 13.35 -5.51 -4.07
N SER A 38 13.94 -6.04 -3.00
CA SER A 38 14.85 -7.18 -3.11
C SER A 38 14.07 -8.31 -3.78
N GLY A 39 14.55 -8.84 -4.91
CA GLY A 39 13.88 -9.85 -5.76
C GLY A 39 13.64 -11.21 -5.10
N ARG A 40 13.10 -11.23 -3.88
CA ARG A 40 12.59 -12.42 -3.21
C ARG A 40 11.25 -12.78 -3.83
N ALA A 41 11.10 -14.06 -4.15
CA ALA A 41 9.98 -14.57 -4.92
C ALA A 41 8.62 -14.56 -4.18
N CYS A 42 8.59 -14.31 -2.85
CA CYS A 42 7.36 -14.33 -2.08
C CYS A 42 7.45 -13.54 -0.76
N HIS A 43 6.34 -12.87 -0.40
CA HIS A 43 6.12 -12.15 0.86
C HIS A 43 4.66 -12.29 1.31
N ASN A 44 4.42 -12.24 2.62
CA ASN A 44 3.06 -12.18 3.18
C ASN A 44 2.55 -10.73 3.20
N LEU A 45 1.27 -10.51 2.88
CA LEU A 45 0.59 -9.22 3.03
C LEU A 45 -0.02 -9.12 4.42
N PHE A 46 0.38 -8.12 5.20
CA PHE A 46 -0.18 -7.83 6.52
C PHE A 46 -1.04 -6.57 6.45
N ILE A 47 -2.24 -6.63 7.02
CA ILE A 47 -3.19 -5.52 7.10
C ILE A 47 -3.56 -5.31 8.56
N GLY A 48 -3.47 -4.07 9.05
CA GLY A 48 -3.76 -3.75 10.46
C GLY A 48 -2.73 -4.30 11.47
N ALA A 49 -1.60 -4.81 10.98
CA ALA A 49 -0.54 -5.34 11.83
C ALA A 49 0.84 -5.06 11.26
N THR A 50 1.83 -4.97 12.14
CA THR A 50 3.24 -4.89 11.76
C THR A 50 3.89 -6.23 12.05
N PRO A 51 4.55 -6.86 11.08
CA PRO A 51 5.28 -8.07 11.38
C PRO A 51 6.53 -7.72 12.20
N GLY A 52 6.76 -8.42 13.30
CA GLY A 52 7.91 -8.22 14.17
C GLY A 52 9.17 -8.82 13.55
N GLY A 53 10.23 -8.02 13.45
CA GLY A 53 11.66 -8.38 13.46
C GLY A 53 12.23 -9.34 12.41
N ASP A 54 11.43 -10.16 11.74
CA ASP A 54 11.90 -11.33 11.00
C ASP A 54 11.79 -11.15 9.48
N SER A 55 12.65 -11.88 8.77
CA SER A 55 12.64 -11.99 7.30
C SER A 55 11.25 -12.45 6.83
N LEU A 56 10.50 -11.53 6.20
CA LEU A 56 9.08 -11.67 5.84
C LEU A 56 8.86 -12.55 4.60
N THR A 57 9.44 -13.73 4.58
CA THR A 57 9.24 -14.69 3.47
C THR A 57 7.93 -15.45 3.65
N CYS A 58 7.40 -16.03 2.56
CA CYS A 58 6.19 -16.86 2.64
C CYS A 58 6.32 -18.11 3.54
N ALA A 59 7.55 -18.50 3.94
CA ALA A 59 7.81 -19.67 4.79
C ALA A 59 7.86 -19.35 6.28
N THR A 60 7.90 -18.07 6.68
CA THR A 60 8.01 -17.66 8.08
C THR A 60 6.66 -17.15 8.57
N THR A 61 6.14 -17.76 9.65
CA THR A 61 5.07 -17.16 10.43
C THR A 61 5.70 -16.04 11.25
N ALA A 62 5.76 -14.83 10.69
CA ALA A 62 6.28 -13.68 11.41
C ALA A 62 5.50 -13.53 12.73
N SER A 63 6.17 -13.16 13.82
CA SER A 63 5.49 -12.73 15.04
C SER A 63 4.69 -11.48 14.71
N VAL A 64 3.38 -11.62 14.50
CA VAL A 64 2.51 -10.48 14.16
C VAL A 64 2.12 -9.79 15.45
N THR A 65 2.70 -8.61 15.70
CA THR A 65 2.21 -7.75 16.76
C THR A 65 1.09 -6.88 16.18
N PRO A 66 -0.13 -6.90 16.77
CA PRO A 66 -1.10 -5.86 16.49
C PRO A 66 -0.42 -4.50 16.73
N TYR A 67 -0.53 -3.58 15.77
CA TYR A 67 -0.09 -2.22 16.02
C TYR A 67 -0.92 -1.69 17.21
N GLU A 68 -0.30 -1.14 18.24
CA GLU A 68 -1.00 -0.43 19.32
C GLU A 68 -0.58 1.05 19.28
N PRO A 69 -1.52 2.01 19.20
CA PRO A 69 -2.97 1.83 19.20
C PRO A 69 -3.40 1.48 17.78
N GLY A 70 -4.00 0.31 17.58
CA GLY A 70 -4.31 -0.20 16.24
C GLY A 70 -5.09 0.76 15.37
N LEU A 71 -5.20 0.45 14.07
CA LEU A 71 -6.31 0.98 13.29
C LEU A 71 -7.60 0.59 14.04
N ARG A 72 -8.16 1.52 14.82
CA ARG A 72 -9.37 1.30 15.62
C ARG A 72 -10.63 1.27 14.75
N SER A 73 -10.49 1.63 13.48
CA SER A 73 -11.53 1.58 12.46
C SER A 73 -11.43 0.29 11.64
N GLY A 74 -12.57 -0.29 11.28
CA GLY A 74 -12.63 -1.40 10.32
C GLY A 74 -12.02 -1.01 8.97
N ILE A 75 -11.37 -1.98 8.34
CA ILE A 75 -10.84 -1.89 6.97
C ILE A 75 -11.74 -2.76 6.11
N ASP A 76 -12.18 -2.24 4.97
CA ASP A 76 -13.06 -2.94 4.03
C ASP A 76 -12.68 -2.59 2.59
N ASP A 77 -13.11 -3.43 1.64
CA ASP A 77 -12.86 -3.34 0.19
C ASP A 77 -11.37 -3.15 -0.17
N VAL A 78 -10.52 -4.03 0.36
CA VAL A 78 -9.08 -4.00 0.09
C VAL A 78 -8.79 -4.52 -1.31
N ARG A 79 -8.12 -3.68 -2.12
CA ARG A 79 -7.68 -4.01 -3.49
C ARG A 79 -6.17 -3.80 -3.62
N VAL A 80 -5.50 -4.69 -4.34
CA VAL A 80 -4.06 -4.61 -4.65
C VAL A 80 -3.87 -4.77 -6.17
N TYR A 81 -3.06 -3.90 -6.76
CA TYR A 81 -2.78 -3.87 -8.19
C TYR A 81 -1.29 -4.11 -8.44
N ASP A 82 -0.98 -4.83 -9.51
CA ASP A 82 0.39 -5.11 -9.99
C ASP A 82 0.97 -4.00 -10.87
N ARG A 83 0.26 -2.86 -10.95
CA ARG A 83 0.65 -1.68 -11.71
C ARG A 83 0.37 -0.40 -10.94
N ALA A 84 1.08 0.66 -11.31
CA ALA A 84 0.76 2.00 -10.85
C ALA A 84 -0.58 2.46 -11.48
N LEU A 85 -1.55 2.84 -10.63
CA LEU A 85 -2.80 3.45 -11.08
C LEU A 85 -2.60 4.93 -11.40
N SER A 86 -3.34 5.42 -12.40
CA SER A 86 -3.46 6.83 -12.72
C SER A 86 -4.42 7.55 -11.77
N ASP A 87 -4.33 8.88 -11.71
CA ASP A 87 -5.20 9.72 -10.87
C ASP A 87 -6.67 9.56 -11.25
N ALA A 88 -6.97 9.40 -12.55
CA ALA A 88 -8.32 9.16 -13.04
C ALA A 88 -8.88 7.82 -12.55
N GLU A 89 -8.07 6.76 -12.54
CA GLU A 89 -8.49 5.44 -12.05
C GLU A 89 -8.75 5.48 -10.53
N ILE A 90 -7.94 6.19 -9.76
CA ILE A 90 -8.21 6.41 -8.33
C ILE A 90 -9.53 7.16 -8.12
N ALA A 91 -9.82 8.18 -8.94
CA ALA A 91 -11.08 8.91 -8.85
C ALA A 91 -12.30 8.01 -9.13
N VAL A 92 -12.18 7.11 -10.11
CA VAL A 92 -13.21 6.10 -10.40
C VAL A 92 -13.39 5.17 -9.20
N LEU A 93 -12.32 4.60 -8.63
CA LEU A 93 -12.39 3.72 -7.47
C LEU A 93 -13.01 4.38 -6.24
N TYR A 94 -12.69 5.65 -5.98
CA TYR A 94 -13.32 6.42 -4.92
C TYR A 94 -14.83 6.59 -5.14
N SER A 95 -15.27 6.74 -6.39
CA SER A 95 -16.68 6.89 -6.73
C SER A 95 -17.45 5.57 -6.66
N GLU A 96 -16.84 4.45 -7.03
CA GLU A 96 -17.41 3.11 -6.94
C GLU A 96 -17.67 2.71 -5.49
N ASN A 97 -16.74 3.03 -4.59
CA ASN A 97 -16.81 2.61 -3.20
C ASN A 97 -17.68 3.54 -2.31
N ARG A 98 -18.61 4.29 -2.92
CA ARG A 98 -19.67 4.99 -2.20
C ARG A 98 -20.83 4.02 -1.98
N TRP A 99 -20.72 3.18 -0.96
CA TRP A 99 -21.92 2.52 -0.44
C TRP A 99 -22.96 3.62 -0.12
N PRO A 100 -24.22 3.53 -0.61
CA PRO A 100 -25.25 4.48 -0.24
C PRO A 100 -25.44 4.39 1.27
N ARG A 101 -25.16 5.49 1.98
CA ARG A 101 -25.40 5.58 3.42
C ARG A 101 -26.89 5.69 3.70
#